data_AF-A0A8J9WRK8-F1
#
_entry.id   AF-A0A8J9WRK8-F1
#
_cell.length_a   1.000
_cell.length_b   1.000
_cell.length_c   1.000
_cell.angle_alpha   90.00
_cell.angle_beta   90.00
_cell.angle_gamma   90.00
#
_symmetry.space_group_name_H-M   'P 1'
#
loop_
_entity.id
_entity.type
_entity.pdbx_description
1 polymer ?
#
loop_
_entity_poly.entity_id
_entity_poly.type
_entity_poly.pdbx_seq_one_letter_code
_entity_poly.pdbx_strand_id
1 'polypeptide(L)'
;MDNPNDPFLLQLGKYEHHRKVFMEPIPAYFQKLKQNLASMPNTTFVNAAISSTPGGDAEESGHSSKATAVMYCVQNDTDKQAGLPFWADQICSFSREHITKLLPNATVESVEVELLTVRQMLQQHDISDVLVVLIDTEGFDWQVVRQLPLHHASFRPVLIGFENQHLSAGDLAAAVDFLHGHGYAVMHDSKTLNTFALAMS
;
A
#
# COMPACT_ATOMS: atom_id res chain seq x y z
N MET A 1 -7.45 11.89 14.61
CA MET A 1 -7.74 10.57 15.20
C MET A 1 -7.49 9.56 14.11
N ASP A 2 -6.64 8.57 14.38
CA ASP A 2 -6.58 7.35 13.57
C ASP A 2 -7.97 6.78 13.46
N ASN A 3 -8.30 6.16 12.33
CA ASN A 3 -9.45 5.28 12.28
C ASN A 3 -9.14 4.13 13.25
N PRO A 4 -9.79 4.02 14.42
CA PRO A 4 -9.57 2.90 15.34
C PRO A 4 -10.00 1.55 14.73
N ASN A 5 -10.44 1.54 13.47
CA ASN A 5 -10.90 0.38 12.73
C ASN A 5 -9.96 -0.07 11.61
N ASP A 6 -8.72 0.42 11.47
CA ASP A 6 -7.80 -0.25 10.54
C ASP A 6 -7.43 -1.62 11.13
N PRO A 7 -8.01 -2.73 10.60
CA PRO A 7 -7.79 -4.05 11.17
C PRO A 7 -6.33 -4.47 11.07
N PHE A 8 -5.55 -3.87 10.17
CA PHE A 8 -4.14 -4.17 9.95
C PHE A 8 -3.25 -3.66 11.08
N LEU A 9 -3.64 -2.57 11.75
CA LEU A 9 -2.83 -1.96 12.82
C LEU A 9 -3.12 -2.52 14.22
N LEU A 10 -4.33 -3.06 14.44
CA LEU A 10 -4.81 -3.50 15.77
C LEU A 10 -4.00 -4.65 16.41
N GLN A 11 -3.10 -5.29 15.67
CA GLN A 11 -2.34 -6.46 16.13
C GLN A 11 -0.82 -6.25 16.17
N LEU A 12 -0.32 -5.07 15.79
CA LEU A 12 1.13 -4.81 15.68
C LEU A 12 1.90 -4.95 16.99
N GLY A 13 1.23 -4.71 18.13
CA GLY A 13 1.79 -4.93 19.46
C GLY A 13 2.17 -6.38 19.74
N LYS A 14 1.65 -7.36 19.00
CA LYS A 14 2.06 -8.77 19.14
C LYS A 14 3.42 -9.08 18.51
N TYR A 15 3.99 -8.13 17.75
CA TYR A 15 5.23 -8.29 16.99
C TYR A 15 6.32 -7.33 17.48
N GLU A 16 6.44 -7.08 18.78
CA GLU A 16 7.35 -6.06 19.34
C GLU A 16 8.81 -6.21 18.87
N HIS A 17 9.31 -7.46 18.81
CA HIS A 17 10.69 -7.76 18.39
C HIS A 17 10.90 -7.82 16.87
N HIS A 18 9.84 -7.73 16.07
CA HIS A 18 9.97 -7.78 14.61
C HIS A 18 10.19 -6.39 14.04
N ARG A 19 10.97 -6.33 12.96
CA ARG A 19 11.09 -5.12 12.15
C ARG A 19 9.78 -4.84 11.44
N LYS A 20 9.37 -3.57 11.43
CA LYS A 20 8.13 -3.08 10.82
C LYS A 20 8.51 -2.01 9.81
N VAL A 21 8.01 -2.12 8.59
CA VAL A 21 8.28 -1.15 7.53
C VAL A 21 6.96 -0.60 7.09
N PHE A 22 6.79 0.71 7.23
CA PHE A 22 5.58 1.42 6.82
C PHE A 22 5.90 2.28 5.61
N MET A 23 5.00 2.26 4.64
CA MET A 23 5.13 3.02 3.40
C MET A 23 3.89 3.88 3.21
N GLU A 24 4.07 5.17 2.98
CA GLU A 24 3.00 6.13 2.76
C GLU A 24 3.49 7.19 1.76
N PRO A 25 2.90 7.28 0.56
CA PRO A 25 3.40 8.17 -0.48
C PRO A 25 3.11 9.64 -0.22
N ILE A 26 2.02 9.98 0.46
CA ILE A 26 1.59 11.38 0.61
C ILE A 26 2.35 12.02 1.77
N PRO A 27 3.18 13.06 1.54
CA PRO A 27 4.06 13.60 2.59
C PRO A 27 3.33 14.02 3.87
N ALA A 28 2.12 14.59 3.74
CA ALA A 28 1.30 14.97 4.90
C ALA A 28 0.88 13.75 5.74
N TYR A 29 0.40 12.68 5.10
CA TYR A 29 0.02 11.43 5.78
C TYR A 29 1.23 10.66 6.28
N PHE A 30 2.34 10.72 5.58
CA PHE A 30 3.60 10.14 6.03
C PHE A 30 4.07 10.76 7.36
N GLN A 31 4.00 12.10 7.50
CA GLN A 31 4.34 12.74 8.78
C GLN A 31 3.36 12.36 9.89
N LYS A 32 2.05 12.30 9.58
CA LYS A 32 1.03 11.88 10.55
C LYS A 32 1.25 10.44 11.00
N LEU A 33 1.52 9.52 10.08
CA LEU A 33 1.85 8.12 10.33
C LEU A 33 3.05 7.99 11.28
N LYS A 34 4.13 8.75 11.02
CA LYS A 34 5.30 8.79 11.92
C LYS A 34 4.97 9.30 13.31
N GLN A 35 4.12 10.32 13.43
CA GLN A 35 3.69 10.87 14.72
C GLN A 35 2.84 9.86 15.50
N ASN A 36 1.87 9.23 14.84
CA ASN A 36 0.99 8.24 15.43
C ASN A 36 1.76 7.01 15.94
N LEU A 37 2.79 6.61 15.21
CA LEU A 37 3.61 5.44 15.52
C LEU A 37 4.94 5.79 16.20
N ALA A 38 5.10 7.01 16.73
CA ALA A 38 6.37 7.51 17.27
C ALA A 38 6.91 6.66 18.45
N SER A 39 6.04 6.01 19.21
CA SER A 39 6.42 5.12 20.32
C SER A 39 6.62 3.66 19.91
N MET A 40 6.37 3.30 18.65
CA MET A 40 6.48 1.93 18.19
C MET A 40 7.95 1.55 17.95
N PRO A 41 8.47 0.47 18.55
CA PRO A 41 9.85 0.07 18.34
C PRO A 41 10.02 -0.66 17.00
N ASN A 42 11.27 -0.67 16.51
CA ASN A 42 11.70 -1.41 15.33
C ASN A 42 10.98 -0.99 14.04
N THR A 43 10.69 0.31 13.88
CA THR A 43 9.98 0.86 12.71
C THR A 43 10.92 1.57 11.73
N THR A 44 10.76 1.28 10.45
CA THR A 44 11.28 2.07 9.34
C THR A 44 10.11 2.69 8.59
N PHE A 45 10.25 3.95 8.16
CA PHE A 45 9.21 4.67 7.42
C PHE A 45 9.75 5.08 6.05
N VAL A 46 8.98 4.79 5.00
CA VAL A 46 9.32 5.05 3.59
C VAL A 46 8.28 5.98 2.97
N ASN A 47 8.71 7.16 2.49
CA ASN A 47 7.82 8.11 1.83
C ASN A 47 7.92 7.98 0.31
N ALA A 48 7.28 6.96 -0.23
CA ALA A 48 7.22 6.67 -1.65
C ALA A 48 5.94 5.90 -1.99
N ALA A 49 5.55 5.87 -3.26
CA ALA A 49 4.52 4.99 -3.80
C ALA A 49 5.17 3.79 -4.51
N ILE A 50 4.42 2.70 -4.64
CA ILE A 50 4.84 1.57 -5.47
C ILE A 50 4.53 1.88 -6.94
N SER A 51 5.51 1.74 -7.83
CA SER A 51 5.34 1.95 -9.28
C SER A 51 4.48 0.84 -9.92
N SER A 52 3.79 1.12 -11.03
CA SER A 52 3.02 0.11 -11.77
C SER A 52 3.88 -0.84 -12.60
N THR A 53 5.10 -0.43 -12.93
CA THR A 53 6.06 -1.23 -13.69
C THR A 53 6.78 -2.17 -12.74
N PRO A 54 6.67 -3.51 -12.92
CA PRO A 54 7.53 -4.43 -12.20
C PRO A 54 8.96 -4.17 -12.66
N GLY A 55 9.83 -3.70 -11.77
CA GLY A 55 11.26 -3.63 -12.06
C GLY A 55 11.74 -5.04 -12.39
N GLY A 56 12.12 -5.29 -13.64
CA GLY A 56 12.65 -6.58 -14.04
C GLY A 56 14.00 -6.86 -13.37
N ASP A 57 14.47 -8.11 -13.48
CA ASP A 57 15.85 -8.50 -13.11
C ASP A 57 16.95 -7.71 -13.83
N ALA A 58 16.59 -6.93 -14.85
CA ALA A 58 17.51 -6.28 -15.77
C ALA A 58 17.79 -4.78 -15.51
N GLU A 59 17.15 -4.13 -14.53
CA GLU A 59 17.50 -2.74 -14.17
C GLU A 59 18.72 -2.67 -13.22
N GLU A 60 19.84 -3.22 -13.69
CA GLU A 60 21.19 -3.04 -13.13
C GLU A 60 21.94 -1.86 -13.78
N SER A 61 21.30 -1.10 -14.68
CA SER A 61 21.96 -0.06 -15.47
C SER A 61 22.02 1.32 -14.77
N GLY A 62 22.54 1.34 -13.54
CA GLY A 62 23.43 2.40 -13.04
C GLY A 62 23.03 3.88 -13.11
N HIS A 63 21.79 4.26 -13.41
CA HIS A 63 21.35 5.65 -13.42
C HIS A 63 20.24 5.87 -12.40
N SER A 64 20.69 6.22 -11.19
CA SER A 64 19.90 6.54 -10.00
C SER A 64 19.18 7.89 -10.11
N SER A 65 18.37 8.10 -11.14
CA SER A 65 17.34 9.15 -11.07
C SER A 65 16.17 8.59 -10.26
N LYS A 66 15.87 9.20 -9.11
CA LYS A 66 14.63 8.92 -8.36
C LYS A 66 13.45 9.13 -9.30
N ALA A 67 12.75 8.05 -9.64
CA ALA A 67 11.53 8.16 -10.42
C ALA A 67 10.46 8.87 -9.57
N THR A 68 9.72 9.79 -10.17
CA THR A 68 8.61 10.47 -9.51
C THR A 68 7.35 10.36 -10.36
N ALA A 69 6.20 10.50 -9.71
CA ALA A 69 4.92 10.66 -10.38
C ALA A 69 4.03 11.65 -9.63
N VAL A 70 3.03 12.17 -10.32
CA VAL A 70 2.01 13.03 -9.72
C VAL A 70 0.86 12.18 -9.24
N MET A 71 0.59 12.23 -7.93
CA MET A 71 -0.69 11.82 -7.36
C MET A 71 -1.59 13.04 -7.22
N TYR A 72 -2.90 12.81 -7.37
CA TYR A 72 -3.92 13.79 -7.08
C TYR A 72 -4.48 13.51 -5.69
N CYS A 73 -4.71 14.53 -4.88
CA CYS A 73 -5.26 14.39 -3.53
C CYS A 73 -6.38 15.38 -3.31
N VAL A 74 -7.37 15.02 -2.51
CA VAL A 74 -8.38 15.98 -2.05
C VAL A 74 -7.71 16.99 -1.13
N GLN A 75 -7.86 18.27 -1.47
CA GLN A 75 -7.23 19.35 -0.72
C GLN A 75 -7.86 19.47 0.67
N ASN A 76 -7.02 19.44 1.71
CA ASN A 76 -7.45 19.61 3.09
C ASN A 76 -7.61 21.11 3.43
N ASP A 77 -8.64 21.75 2.88
CA ASP A 77 -9.00 23.15 3.16
C ASP A 77 -10.34 23.17 3.91
N THR A 78 -10.30 23.48 5.21
CA THR A 78 -11.46 23.41 6.13
C THR A 78 -12.63 24.27 5.67
N ASP A 79 -12.37 25.38 4.97
CA ASP A 79 -13.42 26.27 4.48
C ASP A 79 -14.08 25.75 3.18
N LYS A 80 -13.38 24.87 2.44
CA LYS A 80 -13.85 24.27 1.19
C LYS A 80 -14.39 22.84 1.33
N GLN A 81 -14.26 22.25 2.52
CA GLN A 81 -14.81 20.93 2.85
C GLN A 81 -16.29 20.95 3.25
N ALA A 82 -16.95 22.12 3.24
CA ALA A 82 -18.37 22.22 3.58
C ALA A 82 -19.21 21.28 2.70
N GLY A 83 -19.72 20.19 3.30
CA GLY A 83 -20.54 19.18 2.62
C GLY A 83 -19.79 17.94 2.13
N LEU A 84 -18.47 17.83 2.33
CA LEU A 84 -17.72 16.61 2.06
C LEU A 84 -17.75 15.65 3.26
N PRO A 85 -17.67 14.33 3.03
CA PRO A 85 -17.51 13.35 4.11
C PRO A 85 -16.24 13.61 4.94
N PHE A 86 -16.27 13.24 6.22
CA PHE A 86 -15.13 13.44 7.13
C PHE A 86 -13.84 12.70 6.71
N TRP A 87 -13.95 11.72 5.82
CA TRP A 87 -12.84 10.94 5.26
C TRP A 87 -12.35 11.46 3.91
N ALA A 88 -12.99 12.51 3.35
CA ALA A 88 -12.72 12.98 2.00
C ALA A 88 -11.27 13.41 1.79
N ASP A 89 -10.63 14.02 2.80
CA ASP A 89 -9.24 14.47 2.71
C ASP A 89 -8.27 13.29 2.51
N GLN A 90 -8.57 12.10 3.03
CA GLN A 90 -7.71 10.91 2.92
C GLN A 90 -7.63 10.31 1.51
N ILE A 91 -8.44 10.79 0.56
CA ILE A 91 -8.46 10.24 -0.81
C ILE A 91 -7.34 10.83 -1.66
N CYS A 92 -6.45 9.96 -2.13
CA CYS A 92 -5.45 10.25 -3.14
C CYS A 92 -5.42 9.16 -4.23
N SER A 93 -5.11 9.53 -5.46
CA SER A 93 -5.07 8.59 -6.58
C SER A 93 -4.13 9.07 -7.69
N PHE A 94 -3.57 8.12 -8.45
CA PHE A 94 -2.89 8.44 -9.71
C PHE A 94 -3.87 8.87 -10.83
N SER A 95 -5.19 8.71 -10.66
CA SER A 95 -6.21 9.21 -11.58
C SER A 95 -7.00 10.35 -10.95
N ARG A 96 -6.92 11.53 -11.55
CA ARG A 96 -7.73 12.69 -11.15
C ARG A 96 -9.21 12.41 -11.34
N GLU A 97 -9.55 11.68 -12.41
CA GLU A 97 -10.91 11.31 -12.76
C GLU A 97 -11.54 10.41 -11.68
N HIS A 98 -10.76 9.50 -11.09
CA HIS A 98 -11.21 8.66 -9.97
C HIS A 98 -11.74 9.54 -8.82
N ILE A 99 -10.96 10.54 -8.40
CA ILE A 99 -11.34 11.45 -7.32
C ILE A 99 -12.58 12.26 -7.71
N THR A 100 -12.63 12.82 -8.91
CA THR A 100 -13.79 13.63 -9.33
C THR A 100 -15.07 12.82 -9.54
N LYS A 101 -14.98 11.50 -9.76
CA LYS A 101 -16.17 10.63 -9.80
C LYS A 101 -16.68 10.33 -8.39
N LEU A 102 -15.78 10.08 -7.45
CA LEU A 102 -16.12 9.78 -6.06
C LEU A 102 -16.61 11.03 -5.31
N LEU A 103 -15.93 12.16 -5.53
CA LEU A 103 -16.17 13.44 -4.86
C LEU A 103 -16.21 14.58 -5.90
N PRO A 104 -17.32 14.75 -6.66
CA PRO A 104 -17.41 15.73 -7.75
C PRO A 104 -17.18 17.18 -7.35
N ASN A 105 -17.41 17.50 -6.08
CA ASN A 105 -17.27 18.86 -5.53
C ASN A 105 -15.95 19.04 -4.77
N ALA A 106 -15.09 18.03 -4.70
CA ALA A 106 -13.80 18.14 -4.03
C ALA A 106 -12.84 19.02 -4.84
N THR A 107 -12.12 19.89 -4.13
CA THR A 107 -10.95 20.55 -4.69
C THR A 107 -9.79 19.54 -4.66
N VAL A 108 -9.06 19.44 -5.77
CA VAL A 108 -8.01 18.44 -5.94
C VAL A 108 -6.68 19.12 -6.22
N GLU A 109 -5.68 18.81 -5.41
CA GLU A 109 -4.29 19.26 -5.58
C GLU A 109 -3.41 18.16 -6.18
N SER A 110 -2.25 18.55 -6.72
CA SER A 110 -1.26 17.64 -7.27
C SER A 110 -0.07 17.54 -6.32
N VAL A 111 0.30 16.31 -5.98
CA VAL A 111 1.40 15.98 -5.07
C VAL A 111 2.39 15.14 -5.85
N GLU A 112 3.62 15.62 -5.99
CA GLU A 112 4.71 14.81 -6.53
C GLU A 112 5.19 13.82 -5.46
N VAL A 113 5.27 12.54 -5.83
CA VAL A 113 5.70 11.45 -4.95
C VAL A 113 6.85 10.67 -5.58
N GLU A 114 7.76 10.18 -4.73
CA GLU A 114 8.81 9.24 -5.15
C GLU A 114 8.19 7.88 -5.49
N LEU A 115 8.71 7.23 -6.52
CA LEU A 115 8.31 5.89 -6.94
C LEU A 115 9.41 4.88 -6.65
N LEU A 116 9.00 3.74 -6.08
CA LEU A 116 9.83 2.55 -5.92
C LEU A 116 9.09 1.34 -6.49
N THR A 117 9.82 0.38 -7.05
CA THR A 117 9.28 -0.97 -7.21
C THR A 117 9.31 -1.68 -5.85
N VAL A 118 8.51 -2.74 -5.68
CA VAL A 118 8.61 -3.59 -4.47
C VAL A 118 10.05 -4.09 -4.28
N ARG A 119 10.72 -4.50 -5.36
CA ARG A 119 12.12 -4.95 -5.33
C ARG A 119 13.06 -3.87 -4.79
N GLN A 120 12.99 -2.65 -5.32
CA GLN A 120 13.82 -1.54 -4.86
C GLN A 120 13.58 -1.25 -3.38
N MET A 121 12.31 -1.23 -2.94
CA MET A 121 11.96 -1.05 -1.53
C MET A 121 12.60 -2.15 -0.65
N LEU A 122 12.47 -3.41 -1.05
CA LEU A 122 13.06 -4.53 -0.31
C LEU A 122 14.59 -4.43 -0.24
N GLN A 123 15.26 -4.12 -1.36
CA GLN A 123 16.72 -4.02 -1.45
C GLN A 123 17.27 -2.81 -0.68
N GLN A 124 16.68 -1.63 -0.82
CA GLN A 124 17.12 -0.40 -0.14
C GLN A 124 17.03 -0.49 1.38
N HIS A 125 16.23 -1.42 1.88
CA HIS A 125 16.02 -1.62 3.30
C HIS A 125 16.51 -2.99 3.80
N ASP A 126 17.27 -3.75 3.02
CA ASP A 126 17.79 -5.08 3.42
C ASP A 126 16.68 -6.02 3.93
N ILE A 127 15.57 -6.12 3.19
CA ILE A 127 14.44 -7.01 3.50
C ILE A 127 14.53 -8.24 2.61
N SER A 128 14.87 -9.38 3.19
CA SER A 128 14.96 -10.67 2.50
C SER A 128 13.90 -11.68 2.94
N ASP A 129 13.30 -11.47 4.11
CA ASP A 129 12.25 -12.29 4.71
C ASP A 129 11.20 -11.36 5.37
N VAL A 130 9.94 -11.73 5.25
CA VAL A 130 8.79 -10.97 5.75
C VAL A 130 7.76 -11.97 6.25
N LEU A 131 7.26 -11.79 7.47
CA LEU A 131 6.20 -12.63 8.01
C LEU A 131 4.81 -12.24 7.48
N VAL A 132 4.56 -10.93 7.41
CA VAL A 132 3.26 -10.35 7.07
C VAL A 132 3.44 -9.19 6.09
N VAL A 133 2.68 -9.21 5.00
CA VAL A 133 2.56 -8.11 4.05
C VAL A 133 1.12 -7.61 4.09
N LEU A 134 0.91 -6.32 4.37
CA LEU A 134 -0.40 -5.68 4.38
C LEU A 134 -0.36 -4.54 3.37
N ILE A 135 -1.35 -4.51 2.48
CA ILE A 135 -1.43 -3.58 1.37
C ILE A 135 -2.79 -2.89 1.47
N ASP A 136 -2.76 -1.57 1.41
CA ASP A 136 -3.95 -0.73 1.37
C ASP A 136 -3.61 0.45 0.47
N THR A 137 -4.03 0.37 -0.80
CA THR A 137 -3.60 1.32 -1.83
C THR A 137 -4.74 1.81 -2.71
N GLU A 138 -5.96 1.87 -2.18
CA GLU A 138 -7.16 2.46 -2.82
C GLU A 138 -7.36 1.92 -4.26
N GLY A 139 -7.19 0.61 -4.43
CA GLY A 139 -7.39 -0.11 -5.71
C GLY A 139 -6.13 -0.35 -6.54
N PHE A 140 -4.95 0.07 -6.06
CA PHE A 140 -3.67 -0.28 -6.68
C PHE A 140 -3.08 -1.61 -6.17
N ASP A 141 -3.83 -2.32 -5.33
CA ASP A 141 -3.37 -3.45 -4.52
C ASP A 141 -2.82 -4.60 -5.37
N TRP A 142 -3.50 -4.93 -6.47
CA TRP A 142 -3.02 -5.95 -7.40
C TRP A 142 -1.65 -5.60 -8.00
N GLN A 143 -1.40 -4.32 -8.31
CA GLN A 143 -0.12 -3.90 -8.86
C GLN A 143 1.02 -4.06 -7.84
N VAL A 144 0.73 -3.97 -6.55
CA VAL A 144 1.69 -4.27 -5.48
C VAL A 144 1.86 -5.79 -5.32
N VAL A 145 0.76 -6.54 -5.21
CA VAL A 145 0.76 -8.01 -5.03
C VAL A 145 1.57 -8.71 -6.11
N ARG A 146 1.37 -8.37 -7.40
CA ARG A 146 2.07 -9.00 -8.53
C ARG A 146 3.57 -8.75 -8.56
N GLN A 147 4.07 -7.79 -7.80
CA GLN A 147 5.51 -7.48 -7.69
C GLN A 147 6.19 -8.19 -6.52
N LEU A 148 5.43 -8.85 -5.63
CA LEU A 148 6.01 -9.61 -4.54
C LEU A 148 6.87 -10.75 -5.12
N PRO A 149 8.13 -10.91 -4.68
CA PRO A 149 9.05 -11.93 -5.21
C PRO A 149 8.73 -13.34 -4.69
N LEU A 150 7.46 -13.78 -4.79
CA LEU A 150 6.95 -15.03 -4.21
C LEU A 150 7.54 -16.31 -4.84
N HIS A 151 8.24 -16.19 -5.97
CA HIS A 151 8.99 -17.29 -6.59
C HIS A 151 10.33 -17.57 -5.87
N HIS A 152 10.82 -16.64 -5.04
CA HIS A 152 12.01 -16.83 -4.23
C HIS A 152 11.66 -17.49 -2.90
N ALA A 153 12.25 -18.65 -2.62
CA ALA A 153 11.98 -19.41 -1.40
C ALA A 153 12.28 -18.65 -0.09
N SER A 154 13.19 -17.66 -0.12
CA SER A 154 13.50 -16.81 1.03
C SER A 154 12.44 -15.75 1.32
N PHE A 155 11.65 -15.35 0.32
CA PHE A 155 10.59 -14.36 0.47
C PHE A 155 9.24 -15.06 0.45
N ARG A 156 8.83 -15.58 1.61
CA ARG A 156 7.59 -16.35 1.76
C ARG A 156 6.76 -15.85 2.95
N PRO A 157 6.06 -14.71 2.79
CA PRO A 157 5.12 -14.24 3.79
C PRO A 157 4.17 -15.33 4.26
N VAL A 158 3.98 -15.44 5.57
CA VAL A 158 2.94 -16.32 6.12
C VAL A 158 1.57 -15.76 5.78
N LEU A 159 1.43 -14.43 5.82
CA LEU A 159 0.18 -13.73 5.54
C LEU A 159 0.41 -12.59 4.54
N ILE A 160 -0.43 -12.52 3.52
CA ILE A 160 -0.58 -11.36 2.64
C ILE A 160 -2.02 -10.88 2.77
N GLY A 161 -2.22 -9.63 3.18
CA GLY A 161 -3.52 -8.98 3.27
C GLY A 161 -3.60 -7.80 2.30
N PHE A 162 -4.71 -7.66 1.59
CA PHE A 162 -4.96 -6.51 0.73
C PHE A 162 -6.44 -6.17 0.62
N GLU A 163 -6.77 -4.92 0.32
CA GLU A 163 -8.15 -4.47 0.17
C GLU A 163 -8.70 -4.96 -1.20
N ASN A 164 -9.92 -5.49 -1.22
CA ASN A 164 -10.58 -5.92 -2.46
C ASN A 164 -11.74 -5.03 -2.90
N GLN A 165 -12.20 -4.09 -2.05
CA GLN A 165 -13.31 -3.20 -2.33
C GLN A 165 -13.11 -2.40 -3.62
N HIS A 166 -11.88 -1.93 -3.86
CA HIS A 166 -11.54 -1.05 -4.97
C HIS A 166 -10.91 -1.77 -6.17
N LEU A 167 -10.75 -3.10 -6.11
CA LEU A 167 -10.24 -3.87 -7.24
C LEU A 167 -11.34 -4.14 -8.26
N SER A 168 -10.95 -4.11 -9.54
CA SER A 168 -11.82 -4.65 -10.58
C SER A 168 -11.97 -6.17 -10.40
N ALA A 169 -13.08 -6.73 -10.89
CA ALA A 169 -13.28 -8.18 -10.85
C ALA A 169 -12.14 -8.94 -11.57
N GLY A 170 -11.54 -8.35 -12.61
CA GLY A 170 -10.40 -8.91 -13.32
C GLY A 170 -9.11 -8.87 -12.49
N ASP A 171 -8.83 -7.75 -11.81
CA ASP A 171 -7.65 -7.63 -10.95
C ASP A 171 -7.74 -8.54 -9.74
N LEU A 172 -8.92 -8.66 -9.13
CA LEU A 172 -9.14 -9.59 -8.02
C LEU A 172 -8.93 -11.05 -8.47
N ALA A 173 -9.49 -11.45 -9.62
CA ALA A 173 -9.28 -12.79 -10.16
C ALA A 173 -7.79 -13.06 -10.45
N ALA A 174 -7.09 -12.11 -11.07
CA ALA A 174 -5.66 -12.21 -11.35
C ALA A 174 -4.82 -12.32 -10.06
N ALA A 175 -5.17 -11.55 -9.03
CA ALA A 175 -4.50 -11.62 -7.72
C ALA A 175 -4.69 -12.99 -7.06
N VAL A 176 -5.91 -13.52 -7.07
CA VAL A 176 -6.24 -14.84 -6.53
C VAL A 176 -5.49 -15.94 -7.27
N ASP A 177 -5.51 -15.93 -8.60
CA ASP A 177 -4.82 -16.93 -9.43
C ASP A 177 -3.30 -16.88 -9.22
N PHE A 178 -2.72 -15.68 -9.14
CA PHE A 178 -1.32 -15.47 -8.83
C PHE A 178 -0.94 -16.05 -7.47
N LEU A 179 -1.72 -15.77 -6.42
CA LEU A 179 -1.45 -16.26 -5.07
C LEU A 179 -1.63 -17.78 -4.96
N HIS A 180 -2.66 -18.36 -5.56
CA HIS A 180 -2.83 -19.81 -5.66
C HIS A 180 -1.64 -20.48 -6.37
N GLY A 181 -1.18 -19.89 -7.49
CA GLY A 181 -0.01 -20.37 -8.23
C GLY A 181 1.28 -20.37 -7.41
N HIS A 182 1.37 -19.53 -6.37
CA HIS A 182 2.51 -19.46 -5.45
C HIS A 182 2.26 -20.22 -4.11
N GLY A 183 1.23 -21.05 -4.04
CA GLY A 183 1.00 -21.93 -2.89
C GLY A 183 0.38 -21.24 -1.69
N TYR A 184 -0.44 -20.22 -1.91
CA TYR A 184 -1.25 -19.58 -0.86
C TYR A 184 -2.70 -20.05 -0.93
N ALA A 185 -3.35 -20.21 0.23
CA ALA A 185 -4.80 -20.35 0.32
C ALA A 185 -5.42 -18.96 0.49
N VAL A 186 -6.38 -18.59 -0.36
CA VAL A 186 -6.99 -17.25 -0.38
C VAL A 186 -8.38 -17.28 0.25
N MET A 187 -8.65 -16.31 1.11
CA MET A 187 -9.94 -16.09 1.79
C MET A 187 -10.38 -14.64 1.65
N HIS A 188 -11.69 -14.42 1.51
CA HIS A 188 -12.29 -13.09 1.47
C HIS A 188 -13.10 -12.83 2.73
N ASP A 189 -12.81 -11.74 3.44
CA ASP A 189 -13.66 -11.25 4.51
C ASP A 189 -14.71 -10.30 3.93
N SER A 190 -15.96 -10.76 3.87
CA SER A 190 -17.06 -9.98 3.33
C SER A 190 -17.47 -8.80 4.22
N LYS A 191 -17.04 -8.74 5.48
CA LYS A 191 -17.35 -7.63 6.40
C LYS A 191 -16.37 -6.49 6.25
N THR A 192 -15.09 -6.81 6.10
CA THR A 192 -14.03 -5.80 5.99
C THR A 192 -13.62 -5.56 4.54
N LEU A 193 -14.14 -6.33 3.58
CA LEU A 193 -13.79 -6.26 2.16
C LEU A 193 -12.27 -6.42 1.94
N ASN A 194 -11.65 -7.22 2.79
CA ASN A 194 -10.25 -7.59 2.69
C ASN A 194 -10.11 -8.99 2.12
N THR A 195 -9.03 -9.20 1.38
CA THR A 195 -8.56 -10.52 0.97
C THR A 195 -7.32 -10.87 1.78
N PHE A 196 -7.30 -12.10 2.30
CA PHE A 196 -6.17 -12.66 3.02
C PHE A 196 -5.67 -13.91 2.30
N ALA A 197 -4.36 -14.02 2.15
CA ALA A 197 -3.69 -15.17 1.57
C ALA A 197 -2.71 -15.75 2.59
N LEU A 198 -2.89 -17.02 2.93
CA LEU A 198 -2.08 -17.74 3.91
C LEU A 198 -1.17 -18.74 3.18
N ALA A 199 0.13 -18.71 3.46
CA ALA A 199 1.06 -19.68 2.87
C ALA A 199 0.70 -21.11 3.32
N MET A 200 0.57 -22.03 2.35
CA MET A 200 0.31 -23.44 2.64
C MET A 200 1.60 -24.16 3.08
N SER A 201 1.50 -25.08 4.04
CA SER A 201 2.62 -25.90 4.53
C SER A 201 3.17 -26.83 3.45
#